data_AF-A0A966FA77-F1
#
_entry.id   AF-A0A966FA77-F1
#
_cell.length_a   1.000
_cell.length_b   1.000
_cell.length_c   1.000
_cell.angle_alpha   90.00
_cell.angle_beta   90.00
_cell.angle_gamma   90.00
#
_symmetry.space_group_name_H-M   'P 1'
#
loop_
_entity.id
_entity.type
_entity.pdbx_description
1 polymer ?
#
loop_
_entity_poly.entity_id
_entity_poly.type
_entity_poly.pdbx_seq_one_letter_code
_entity_poly.pdbx_strand_id
1 'polypeptide(L)' 'TMIERRIDAISKAIEMAQFGDIIVLTGKAHEKSLCRGKKEYPWNEKETVEKIIKSLKTKNVKN' A
#
# COMPACT_ATOMS: atom_id res chain seq x y z
N THR A 1 -4.84 1.57 -16.15
CA THR A 1 -4.36 0.22 -15.80
C THR A 1 -5.01 -0.26 -14.52
N MET A 2 -5.33 -1.55 -14.43
CA MET A 2 -5.81 -2.19 -13.21
C MET A 2 -4.66 -2.98 -12.57
N ILE A 3 -4.45 -2.84 -11.26
CA ILE A 3 -3.46 -3.60 -10.49
C ILE A 3 -4.23 -4.43 -9.46
N GLU A 4 -4.24 -5.75 -9.62
CA GLU A 4 -5.14 -6.65 -8.88
C GLU A 4 -4.76 -6.81 -7.40
N ARG A 5 -3.47 -6.82 -7.09
CA ARG A 5 -2.98 -6.97 -5.72
C ARG A 5 -2.96 -5.62 -5.03
N ARG A 6 -3.72 -5.49 -3.94
CA ARG A 6 -3.85 -4.24 -3.17
C ARG A 6 -2.50 -3.65 -2.74
N ILE A 7 -1.57 -4.49 -2.29
CA ILE A 7 -0.22 -4.03 -1.90
C ILE A 7 0.58 -3.49 -3.10
N ASP A 8 0.44 -4.08 -4.28
CA ASP A 8 1.14 -3.65 -5.48
C ASP A 8 0.52 -2.34 -6.00
N ALA A 9 -0.80 -2.19 -5.90
CA ALA A 9 -1.50 -0.96 -6.25
C ALA A 9 -1.09 0.21 -5.34
N ILE A 10 -1.02 -0.02 -4.03
CA ILE A 10 -0.54 0.97 -3.06
C ILE A 10 0.91 1.34 -3.35
N SER A 11 1.77 0.34 -3.57
CA SER A 11 3.19 0.55 -3.88
C SER A 11 3.36 1.39 -5.14
N LYS A 12 2.58 1.09 -6.19
CA LYS A 12 2.63 1.82 -7.44
C LYS A 12 2.13 3.26 -7.30
N ALA A 13 1.07 3.49 -6.54
CA ALA A 13 0.58 4.84 -6.25
C ALA A 13 1.64 5.68 -5.51
N ILE A 14 2.31 5.11 -4.52
CA ILE A 14 3.38 5.78 -3.77
C ILE A 14 4.59 6.06 -4.67
N GLU A 15 4.98 5.11 -5.53
CA GLU A 15 6.08 5.30 -6.49
C GLU A 15 5.79 6.42 -7.51
N MET A 16 4.53 6.55 -7.92
CA MET A 16 4.12 7.56 -8.91
C MET A 16 3.95 8.97 -8.32
N ALA A 17 3.72 9.08 -7.01
CA ALA A 17 3.44 10.36 -6.39
C ALA A 17 4.66 11.29 -6.35
N GLN A 18 4.41 12.56 -6.60
CA GLN A 18 5.40 13.63 -6.52
C GLN A 18 5.20 14.45 -5.25
N PHE A 19 6.16 15.34 -4.97
CA PHE A 19 6.04 16.27 -3.86
C PHE A 19 4.81 17.17 -4.05
N GLY A 20 3.96 17.22 -3.02
CA GLY A 20 2.69 17.97 -3.04
C GLY A 20 1.46 17.13 -3.40
N ASP A 21 1.64 15.90 -3.91
CA ASP A 21 0.53 15.02 -4.19
C ASP A 21 -0.08 14.42 -2.91
N ILE A 22 -1.38 14.13 -2.96
CA ILE A 22 -2.11 13.44 -1.90
C ILE A 22 -2.58 12.10 -2.44
N ILE A 23 -2.17 11.01 -1.77
CA ILE A 23 -2.69 9.67 -2.03
C ILE A 23 -3.80 9.36 -1.02
N VAL A 24 -4.97 8.97 -1.52
CA VAL A 24 -6.10 8.54 -0.68
C VAL A 24 -6.34 7.05 -0.89
N LEU A 25 -6.29 6.27 0.20
CA LEU A 25 -6.69 4.86 0.22
C LEU A 25 -8.09 4.75 0.81
N THR A 26 -9.01 4.09 0.11
CA THR A 26 -10.41 3.95 0.54
C THR A 26 -10.83 2.48 0.67
N GLY A 27 -11.91 2.27 1.42
CA GLY A 27 -12.64 0.99 1.49
C GLY A 27 -12.15 -0.05 2.49
N LYS A 28 -10.88 -0.02 2.96
CA LYS A 28 -10.37 -1.01 3.93
C LYS A 28 -9.92 -0.43 5.26
N ALA A 29 -9.12 0.63 5.33
CA ALA A 29 -8.86 1.39 6.56
C ALA A 29 -8.74 0.53 7.86
N HIS A 30 -9.80 0.49 8.70
CA HIS A 30 -9.84 -0.23 9.98
C HIS A 30 -10.05 -1.76 9.86
N GLU A 31 -10.39 -2.25 8.68
CA GLU A 31 -10.56 -3.66 8.38
C GLU A 31 -9.26 -4.43 8.57
N LYS A 32 -9.37 -5.58 9.25
CA LYS A 32 -8.23 -6.41 9.64
C LYS A 32 -8.00 -7.61 8.70
N SER A 33 -8.76 -7.71 7.61
CA SER A 33 -8.63 -8.80 6.65
C SER A 33 -8.98 -8.43 5.21
N LEU A 34 -8.44 -9.24 4.29
CA LEU A 34 -8.83 -9.30 2.89
C LEU A 34 -9.46 -10.67 2.60
N CYS A 35 -10.75 -10.67 2.27
CA CYS A 35 -11.43 -11.87 1.81
C CYS A 35 -10.97 -12.24 0.39
N ARG A 36 -10.69 -13.53 0.17
CA ARG A 36 -10.49 -14.12 -1.16
C ARG A 36 -11.35 -15.38 -1.24
N GLY A 37 -12.41 -15.32 -2.05
CA GLY A 37 -13.43 -16.35 -2.08
C GLY A 37 -14.19 -16.41 -0.76
N LYS A 38 -13.93 -17.47 0.04
CA LYS A 38 -14.55 -17.67 1.36
C LYS A 38 -13.54 -17.60 2.52
N LYS A 39 -12.28 -17.26 2.23
CA LYS A 39 -11.20 -17.24 3.21
C LYS A 39 -10.75 -15.81 3.50
N GLU A 40 -10.68 -15.47 4.78
CA GLU A 40 -10.11 -14.23 5.27
C GLU A 40 -8.60 -14.35 5.44
N TYR A 41 -7.86 -13.38 4.92
CA TYR A 41 -6.42 -13.27 5.07
C TYR A 41 -6.09 -12.06 5.94
N PRO A 42 -5.22 -12.16 6.96
CA PRO A 42 -4.85 -11.02 7.80
C PRO A 42 -4.36 -9.84 6.96
N TRP A 43 -4.82 -8.65 7.32
CA TRP A 43 -4.50 -7.41 6.63
C TRP A 43 -4.41 -6.26 7.62
N ASN A 44 -3.44 -5.37 7.39
CA ASN A 44 -3.37 -4.09 8.07
C ASN A 44 -2.89 -3.06 7.04
N GLU A 45 -3.81 -2.18 6.65
CA GLU A 45 -3.57 -1.17 5.62
C GLU A 45 -2.49 -0.18 6.05
N LYS A 46 -2.61 0.34 7.28
CA LYS A 46 -1.70 1.33 7.84
C LYS A 46 -0.28 0.78 7.92
N GLU A 47 -0.12 -0.40 8.49
CA GLU A 47 1.19 -1.06 8.62
C GLU A 47 1.81 -1.34 7.24
N THR A 48 1.00 -1.73 6.25
CA THR A 48 1.47 -1.97 4.89
C THR A 48 2.04 -0.69 4.27
N VAL A 49 1.33 0.44 4.40
CA VAL A 49 1.80 1.75 3.91
C VAL A 49 3.09 2.17 4.61
N GLU A 50 3.15 2.07 5.93
CA GLU A 50 4.34 2.42 6.72
C GLU A 50 5.57 1.61 6.27
N LYS A 51 5.40 0.30 6.03
CA LYS A 51 6.46 -0.58 5.51
C LYS A 51 6.94 -0.16 4.13
N ILE A 52 6.03 0.15 3.21
CA ILE A 52 6.37 0.57 1.84
C ILE A 52 7.17 1.88 1.89
N ILE A 53 6.68 2.90 2.60
CA ILE A 53 7.35 4.21 2.72
C ILE A 53 8.74 4.05 3.34
N LYS A 54 8.86 3.24 4.41
CA LYS A 54 10.16 2.97 5.04
C LYS A 54 11.13 2.29 4.06
N SER A 55 10.65 1.35 3.24
CA SER A 55 11.49 0.67 2.26
C SER A 55 12.06 1.61 1.18
N LEU A 56 11.29 2.64 0.78
CA LEU A 56 11.73 3.65 -0.19
C LEU A 56 12.81 4.56 0.37
N LYS A 57 12.67 5.00 1.63
CA LYS A 57 13.71 5.78 2.31
C LYS A 57 15.05 5.04 2.33
N THR A 58 15.04 3.74 2.62
CA THR A 58 16.25 2.92 2.63
C THR A 58 16.88 2.77 1.24
N LYS A 59 16.09 2.72 0.16
CA LYS A 59 16.61 2.67 -1.21
C LYS A 59 17.29 3.99 -1.61
N ASN A 60 16.69 5.13 -1.26
CA ASN A 60 17.24 6.45 -1.61
C ASN A 60 18.54 6.79 -0.86
N VAL A 61 18.81 6.17 0.29
CA VAL A 61 20.05 6.37 1.06
C VAL A 61 21.21 5.51 0.53
N LYS A 62 20.91 4.43 -0.21
CA LYS A 62 21.91 3.51 -0.76
C LYS A 62 22.33 3.84 -2.20
N ASN A 63 21.76 4.89 -2.78
CA ASN A 63 22.08 5.40 -4.12
C ASN A 63 22.89 6.68 -4.02
#